data_AF-A0A927IX33-F1
#
_entry.id   AF-A0A927IX33-F1
#
_cell.length_a   1.000
_cell.length_b   1.000
_cell.length_c   1.000
_cell.angle_alpha   90.00
_cell.angle_beta   90.00
_cell.angle_gamma   90.00
#
_symmetry.space_group_name_H-M   'P 1'
#
loop_
_entity.id
_entity.type
_entity.pdbx_description
1 polymer ?
#
loop_
_entity_poly.entity_id
_entity_poly.type
_entity_poly.pdbx_seq_one_letter_code
_entity_poly.pdbx_strand_id
1 'polypeptide(L)'
;MPIDYENLDISRLVKTEREQRSLDLEEVGSGVGTSANYIFRIEKGRVKPPIHVIEKIIKYFDLDDKKLELYRSLTKQSKDEVDGKEEREEATKPTDAINVVDIEVLRKKKSDKKSMD
;
A
#
# COMPACT_ATOMS: atom_id res chain seq x y z
N MET A 1 -7.71 30.08 -12.12
CA MET A 1 -7.21 29.31 -13.29
C MET A 1 -7.59 27.86 -13.04
N PRO A 2 -7.94 27.07 -14.07
CA PRO A 2 -8.07 25.63 -13.87
C PRO A 2 -6.73 25.07 -13.37
N ILE A 3 -6.78 24.19 -12.37
CA ILE A 3 -5.57 23.58 -11.81
C ILE A 3 -4.98 22.60 -12.82
N ASP A 4 -3.69 22.78 -13.05
CA ASP A 4 -2.90 21.88 -13.85
C ASP A 4 -2.41 20.70 -12.98
N TYR A 5 -3.26 19.67 -12.90
CA TYR A 5 -2.98 18.47 -12.12
C TYR A 5 -1.75 17.69 -12.60
N GLU A 6 -1.28 17.90 -13.84
CA GLU A 6 -0.09 17.21 -14.39
C GLU A 6 1.20 17.65 -13.70
N ASN A 7 1.21 18.87 -13.16
CA ASN A 7 2.35 19.51 -12.51
C ASN A 7 2.27 19.48 -10.96
N LEU A 8 1.45 18.59 -10.39
CA LEU A 8 1.39 18.36 -8.95
C LEU A 8 2.37 17.26 -8.50
N ASP A 9 3.00 17.48 -7.35
CA ASP A 9 3.75 16.46 -6.62
C ASP A 9 2.78 15.59 -5.81
N ILE A 10 2.20 14.60 -6.50
CA ILE A 10 1.21 13.68 -5.92
C ILE A 10 1.82 12.83 -4.81
N SER A 11 3.10 12.47 -4.93
CA SER A 11 3.81 11.67 -3.93
C SER A 11 3.86 12.40 -2.59
N ARG A 12 4.26 13.68 -2.61
CA ARG A 12 4.28 14.53 -1.42
C ARG A 12 2.88 14.82 -0.89
N LEU A 13 1.91 15.10 -1.77
CA LEU A 13 0.53 15.37 -1.40
C LEU A 13 -0.07 14.21 -0.60
N VAL A 14 0.00 12.99 -1.15
CA VAL A 14 -0.60 11.80 -0.51
C VAL A 14 0.04 11.56 0.85
N LYS A 15 1.37 11.56 0.93
CA LYS A 15 2.08 11.33 2.18
C LYS A 15 1.73 12.37 3.25
N THR A 16 1.75 13.65 2.87
CA THR A 16 1.51 14.77 3.80
C THR A 16 0.09 14.74 4.34
N GLU A 17 -0.92 14.59 3.48
CA GLU A 17 -2.32 14.58 3.93
C GLU A 17 -2.66 13.32 4.75
N ARG A 18 -2.08 12.17 4.40
CA ARG A 18 -2.24 10.94 5.16
C ARG A 18 -1.67 11.09 6.58
N GLU A 19 -0.43 11.55 6.70
CA GLU A 19 0.26 11.72 7.98
C GLU A 19 -0.40 12.79 8.86
N GLN A 20 -0.84 13.92 8.28
CA GLN A 20 -1.54 14.99 9.00
C GLN A 20 -2.88 14.55 9.59
N ARG A 21 -3.52 13.55 8.98
CA ARG A 21 -4.82 13.01 9.42
C ARG A 21 -4.67 11.71 10.22
N SER A 22 -3.43 11.29 10.51
CA SER A 22 -3.12 10.02 11.19
C SER A 22 -3.75 8.80 10.52
N LEU A 23 -3.85 8.82 9.19
CA LEU A 23 -4.40 7.72 8.41
C LEU A 23 -3.31 6.70 8.05
N ASP A 24 -3.69 5.43 7.98
CA ASP A 24 -2.83 4.40 7.42
C ASP A 24 -3.01 4.26 5.89
N LEU A 25 -2.21 3.38 5.28
CA LEU A 25 -2.24 3.17 3.83
C LEU A 25 -3.51 2.44 3.36
N GLU A 26 -4.13 1.63 4.23
CA GLU A 26 -5.33 0.87 3.92
C GLU A 26 -6.56 1.78 3.92
N GLU A 27 -6.65 2.71 4.87
CA GLU A 27 -7.71 3.71 4.96
C GLU A 27 -7.70 4.62 3.73
N VAL A 28 -6.52 5.12 3.32
CA VAL A 28 -6.39 5.95 2.11
C VAL A 28 -6.68 5.12 0.86
N GLY A 29 -6.11 3.91 0.77
CA GLY A 29 -6.33 3.02 -0.36
C GLY A 29 -7.82 2.76 -0.58
N SER A 30 -8.50 2.27 0.46
CA SER A 30 -9.92 1.95 0.44
C SER A 30 -10.78 3.17 0.17
N GLY A 31 -10.48 4.32 0.80
CA GLY A 31 -11.21 5.56 0.62
C GLY A 31 -11.11 6.16 -0.80
N VAL A 32 -9.97 5.98 -1.46
CA VAL A 32 -9.77 6.37 -2.88
C VAL A 32 -10.32 5.30 -3.85
N GLY A 33 -10.55 4.08 -3.37
CA GLY A 33 -10.95 2.93 -4.18
C GLY A 33 -9.78 2.27 -4.92
N THR A 34 -8.64 2.16 -4.25
CA THR A 34 -7.39 1.53 -4.72
C THR A 34 -6.80 0.63 -3.61
N SER A 35 -5.65 -0.01 -3.85
CA SER A 35 -5.00 -0.82 -2.81
C SER A 35 -3.96 -0.02 -2.01
N ALA A 36 -3.76 -0.39 -0.75
CA ALA A 36 -2.72 0.17 0.11
C ALA A 36 -1.32 0.12 -0.53
N ASN A 37 -1.00 -0.99 -1.19
CA ASN A 37 0.28 -1.15 -1.91
C ASN A 37 0.41 -0.16 -3.07
N TYR A 38 -0.69 0.19 -3.74
CA TYR A 38 -0.66 1.21 -4.79
C TYR A 38 -0.39 2.60 -4.22
N ILE A 39 -1.05 2.98 -3.11
CA ILE A 39 -0.78 4.22 -2.36
C ILE A 39 0.68 4.30 -1.94
N PHE A 40 1.22 3.23 -1.34
CA PHE A 40 2.63 3.16 -0.96
C PHE A 40 3.58 3.45 -2.13
N ARG A 41 3.32 2.84 -3.31
CA ARG A 41 4.13 3.08 -4.50
C ARG A 41 4.02 4.52 -5.01
N ILE A 42 2.86 5.16 -4.87
CA ILE A 42 2.66 6.58 -5.18
C ILE A 42 3.50 7.45 -4.25
N GLU A 43 3.43 7.23 -2.93
CA GLU A 43 4.22 8.00 -1.94
C GLU A 43 5.73 7.89 -2.17
N LYS A 44 6.20 6.72 -2.62
CA LYS A 44 7.61 6.51 -2.97
C LYS A 44 8.01 7.05 -4.34
N GLY A 45 7.10 7.71 -5.07
CA GLY A 45 7.37 8.23 -6.42
C GLY A 45 7.63 7.14 -7.47
N ARG A 46 7.31 5.87 -7.17
CA ARG A 46 7.59 4.73 -8.05
C ARG A 46 6.58 4.59 -9.19
N VAL A 47 5.40 5.19 -9.03
CA VAL A 47 4.34 5.20 -10.03
C VAL A 47 3.71 6.59 -10.10
N LYS A 48 3.47 7.08 -11.33
CA LYS A 48 2.62 8.23 -11.56
C LYS A 48 1.19 7.74 -11.77
N PRO A 49 0.23 8.08 -10.88
CA PRO A 49 -1.16 7.69 -11.08
C PRO A 49 -1.78 8.45 -12.28
N PRO A 50 -2.76 7.85 -12.98
CA PRO A 50 -3.49 8.55 -14.03
C PRO A 50 -4.37 9.66 -13.47
N ILE A 51 -4.75 10.63 -14.31
CA ILE A 51 -5.49 11.84 -13.90
C ILE A 51 -6.76 11.54 -13.09
N HIS A 52 -7.56 10.55 -13.48
CA HIS A 52 -8.78 10.20 -12.78
C HIS A 52 -8.53 9.65 -11.36
N VAL A 53 -7.36 9.06 -11.10
CA VAL A 53 -6.97 8.64 -9.74
C VAL A 53 -6.52 9.86 -8.93
N ILE A 54 -5.79 10.78 -9.55
CA ILE A 54 -5.39 12.05 -8.91
C ILE A 54 -6.63 12.81 -8.44
N GLU A 55 -7.66 12.92 -9.29
CA GLU A 55 -8.93 13.55 -8.94
C GLU A 55 -9.61 12.87 -7.75
N LYS A 56 -9.60 11.54 -7.69
CA LYS A 56 -10.15 10.79 -6.55
C LYS A 56 -9.37 11.05 -5.26
N ILE A 57 -8.04 11.12 -5.33
CA ILE A 57 -7.19 11.45 -4.18
C ILE A 57 -7.49 12.85 -3.67
N ILE A 58 -7.55 13.84 -4.56
CA ILE A 58 -7.86 15.24 -4.24
C ILE A 58 -9.23 15.34 -3.57
N LYS A 59 -10.23 14.64 -4.13
CA LYS A 59 -11.58 14.59 -3.58
C LYS A 59 -11.63 13.89 -2.23
N TYR A 60 -10.92 12.78 -2.05
CA TYR A 60 -10.87 12.04 -0.79
C TYR A 60 -10.31 12.90 0.35
N PHE A 61 -9.27 13.68 0.07
CA PHE A 61 -8.70 14.62 1.04
C PHE A 61 -9.43 15.96 1.11
N ASP A 62 -10.47 16.19 0.30
CA ASP A 62 -11.21 17.46 0.26
C ASP A 62 -10.28 18.68 0.09
N LEU A 63 -9.37 18.60 -0.88
CA LEU A 63 -8.38 19.66 -1.13
C LEU A 63 -8.96 20.70 -2.09
N ASP A 64 -8.87 21.96 -1.69
CA ASP A 64 -9.22 23.10 -2.52
C ASP A 64 -8.02 23.60 -3.35
N ASP A 65 -8.31 24.51 -4.26
CA ASP A 65 -7.30 25.03 -5.18
C ASP A 65 -6.11 25.67 -4.46
N LYS A 66 -6.38 26.37 -3.36
CA LYS A 66 -5.35 27.04 -2.56
C LYS A 66 -4.39 26.04 -1.93
N LYS A 67 -4.91 24.91 -1.44
CA LYS A 67 -4.10 23.88 -0.82
C LYS A 67 -3.28 23.11 -1.87
N LEU A 68 -3.83 22.92 -3.06
CA LEU A 68 -3.12 22.26 -4.17
C LEU A 68 -1.90 23.04 -4.67
N GLU A 69 -1.92 24.38 -4.62
CA GLU A 69 -0.75 25.21 -4.96
C GLU A 69 0.48 24.91 -4.08
N LEU A 70 0.29 24.41 -2.84
CA LEU A 70 1.38 24.01 -1.94
C LEU A 70 2.15 22.78 -2.43
N TYR A 71 1.51 21.98 -3.28
CA TYR A 71 2.03 20.74 -3.84
C TYR A 71 2.47 20.89 -5.29
N ARG A 72 2.51 22.12 -5.82
CA ARG A 72 2.98 22.35 -7.19
C ARG A 72 4.46 22.01 -7.30
N SER A 73 4.79 21.14 -8.25
CA SER A 73 6.16 20.74 -8.51
C SER A 73 6.96 21.95 -8.99
N LEU A 74 7.89 22.45 -8.17
CA LEU A 74 8.97 23.29 -8.68
C LEU A 74 9.88 22.36 -9.46
N THR A 75 9.65 22.25 -10.76
CA THR A 75 10.43 21.39 -11.66
C THR A 75 11.93 21.59 -11.44
N LYS A 76 12.61 20.57 -10.92
CA LYS A 76 13.95 20.15 -11.32
C LYS A 76 14.18 18.71 -10.87
N GLN A 77 14.52 17.89 -11.86
CA GLN A 77 15.00 16.54 -11.69
C GLN A 77 16.18 16.53 -10.73
N SER A 78 16.04 15.84 -9.59
CA SER A 78 17.15 15.18 -8.92
C SER A 78 16.79 13.71 -8.89
N LYS A 79 17.34 12.95 -9.84
CA LYS A 79 17.26 11.49 -9.90
C LYS A 79 18.16 10.80 -8.86
N ASP A 80 18.73 11.57 -7.93
CA ASP A 80 19.81 11.14 -7.04
C ASP A 80 19.40 11.37 -5.58
N GLU A 81 18.57 10.48 -5.05
CA GLU A 81 18.52 10.08 -3.62
C GLU A 81 17.63 8.83 -3.51
N VAL A 82 18.02 7.78 -4.23
CA VAL A 82 17.67 6.41 -3.83
C VAL A 82 18.71 6.00 -2.78
N ASP A 83 18.54 6.51 -1.56
CA ASP A 83 19.02 5.78 -0.38
C ASP A 83 17.98 4.66 -0.15
N GLY A 84 18.23 3.38 -0.40
CA GLY A 84 19.53 2.74 -0.40
C GLY A 84 19.89 2.17 0.97
N LYS A 85 18.92 1.90 1.86
CA LYS A 85 18.91 0.83 2.88
C LYS A 85 17.54 0.75 3.56
N GLU A 86 16.86 -0.38 3.42
CA GLU A 86 16.32 -1.02 4.61
C GLU A 86 16.35 -2.53 4.39
N GLU A 87 16.78 -3.19 5.45
CA GLU A 87 17.48 -4.45 5.45
C GLU A 87 16.56 -5.63 5.16
N ARG A 88 17.17 -6.71 4.67
CA ARG A 88 16.54 -8.02 4.72
C ARG A 88 16.42 -8.39 6.20
N GLU A 89 15.23 -8.28 6.77
CA GLU A 89 14.89 -9.04 7.97
C GLU A 89 14.08 -10.26 7.58
N GLU A 90 14.82 -11.37 7.51
CA GLU A 90 14.30 -12.72 7.67
C GLU A 90 13.85 -12.90 9.13
N ALA A 91 12.54 -12.98 9.38
CA ALA A 91 12.02 -13.53 10.63
C ALA A 91 10.59 -14.09 10.45
N THR A 92 10.53 -15.41 10.32
CA THR A 92 9.54 -16.34 10.92
C THR A 92 8.03 -16.17 10.65
N LYS A 93 7.44 -17.13 9.92
CA LYS A 93 6.06 -17.64 10.10
C LYS A 93 5.83 -18.05 11.58
N PRO A 94 4.61 -18.11 12.17
CA PRO A 94 3.38 -18.67 11.56
C PRO A 94 1.99 -18.09 11.98
N THR A 95 0.95 -18.58 11.28
CA THR A 95 -0.48 -18.77 11.68
C THR A 95 -1.32 -17.51 12.00
N ASP A 96 -2.48 -17.30 11.40
CA ASP A 96 -3.69 -18.11 11.62
C ASP A 96 -4.51 -18.44 10.37
N ALA A 97 -4.97 -19.69 10.35
CA ALA A 97 -5.88 -20.26 9.37
C ALA A 97 -7.32 -19.76 9.58
N ILE A 98 -8.09 -19.68 8.49
CA ILE A 98 -9.41 -20.33 8.32
C ILE A 98 -9.78 -20.20 6.83
N ASN A 99 -9.75 -21.31 6.07
CA ASN A 99 -10.91 -21.66 5.24
C ASN A 99 -10.98 -23.16 5.02
N VAL A 100 -12.20 -23.67 5.02
CA VAL A 100 -12.64 -24.98 5.48
C VAL A 100 -13.03 -25.83 4.28
N VAL A 101 -12.15 -26.70 3.78
CA VAL A 101 -12.42 -27.76 2.78
C VAL A 101 -11.23 -28.73 2.91
N ASP A 102 -11.27 -29.99 3.34
CA ASP A 102 -12.19 -31.11 3.18
C ASP A 102 -12.14 -32.02 4.43
N ILE A 103 -13.31 -32.36 5.00
CA ILE A 103 -13.45 -33.48 5.95
C ILE A 103 -14.08 -34.65 5.18
N GLU A 104 -13.23 -35.53 4.65
CA GLU A 104 -13.54 -36.91 4.26
C GLU A 104 -12.22 -37.46 3.72
N VAL A 105 -11.58 -38.48 4.31
CA VAL A 105 -11.75 -39.86 3.88
C VAL A 105 -10.82 -40.75 4.73
N LEU A 106 -11.43 -41.67 5.49
CA LEU A 106 -10.98 -43.04 5.84
C LEU A 106 -9.75 -43.22 6.77
N ARG A 107 -9.94 -43.59 8.04
CA ARG A 107 -10.24 -44.94 8.60
C ARG A 107 -9.13 -45.99 8.42
N LYS A 108 -8.79 -46.60 9.59
CA LYS A 108 -8.50 -48.05 9.83
C LYS A 108 -7.11 -48.54 9.34
N LYS A 109 -6.23 -49.19 10.13
CA LYS A 109 -6.32 -50.28 11.13
C LYS A 109 -5.05 -50.20 12.01
N LYS A 110 -5.12 -50.29 13.35
CA LYS A 110 -5.07 -51.52 14.20
C LYS A 110 -3.83 -52.40 14.00
N SER A 111 -3.12 -52.64 15.13
CA SER A 111 -2.38 -53.86 15.55
C SER A 111 -1.21 -54.30 14.65
N ASP A 112 0.01 -54.59 15.12
CA ASP A 112 0.46 -55.53 16.15
C ASP A 112 1.86 -55.09 16.64
N LYS A 113 2.20 -55.11 17.94
CA LYS A 113 2.67 -56.26 18.76
C LYS A 113 3.97 -56.89 18.22
N LYS A 114 4.90 -57.19 19.16
CA LYS A 114 6.09 -58.10 19.10
C LYS A 114 7.44 -57.34 18.97
N SER A 115 8.14 -57.03 20.07
CA SER A 115 9.04 -57.85 20.91
C SER A 115 10.35 -58.29 20.24
N MET A 116 11.46 -58.07 20.96
CA MET A 116 12.81 -58.66 20.81
C MET A 116 13.53 -58.24 19.51
N ASP A 117 14.81 -57.87 19.50
CA ASP A 117 15.97 -58.34 20.27
C ASP A 117 16.74 -57.25 21.05
#